data_AF-A0A7S2YN16-F1
#
_entry.id   AF-A0A7S2YN16-F1
#
_cell.length_a   1.000
_cell.length_b   1.000
_cell.length_c   1.000
_cell.angle_alpha   90.00
_cell.angle_beta   90.00
_cell.angle_gamma   90.00
#
_symmetry.space_group_name_H-M   'P 1'
#
loop_
_entity.id
_entity.type
_entity.pdbx_description
1 polymer ?
#
loop_
_entity_poly.entity_id
_entity_poly.type
_entity_poly.pdbx_seq_one_letter_code
_entity_poly.pdbx_strand_id
1 'polypeptide(L)'
;MKAFLGILPTAIFAAFAVAAALAKDLVHQETVDGDNQIHDDAPAISPRKAPQNCNAFYSDIFSRTNSKYLAVTTVQNYHEQKDTVSLTEFLQNLQNQQYNMDTGFYPFVINRTSTTMEAHGLNAALQGRSLRQVFDCERIGFANTDDLLRRLLEATDRGGDFVQYLWAGRSGANRSNTCSGETSSTKATDEEEGEIIINSKMAYVLDLTEDLILGVGYENKQLPPDVPCSAKYDAFCSMTNVRSLVGKAQFRLEQAASLENLEVVFYELSLKHDLFTIDQGCNNGCRNDKECCFYTFVFKYDGRLVSHALQHKYFGKTLAEMVVGLLKGTEEEGMDLHRLFKRTADEHEKGIGNGFVQYRWRNSLNEESYTKIAYVTKFEFGGESYYVGSGFRFAMDDMGESSHDETEESTNI
;
A
#
# COMPACT_ATOMS: atom_id res chain seq x y z
N MET A 1 -37.07 -6.08 -44.32
CA MET A 1 -38.14 -5.27 -43.70
C MET A 1 -38.58 -5.92 -42.39
N LYS A 2 -37.93 -5.54 -41.27
CA LYS A 2 -38.49 -5.43 -39.92
C LYS A 2 -37.35 -4.97 -39.00
N ALA A 3 -37.56 -3.80 -38.39
CA ALA A 3 -36.60 -3.06 -37.62
C ALA A 3 -36.38 -3.67 -36.23
N PHE A 4 -35.13 -3.69 -35.78
CA PHE A 4 -34.76 -3.81 -34.37
C PHE A 4 -33.88 -2.62 -34.04
N LEU A 5 -34.51 -1.59 -33.51
CA LEU A 5 -33.92 -0.35 -33.03
C LEU A 5 -34.50 -0.15 -31.63
N GLY A 6 -33.64 0.02 -30.63
CA GLY A 6 -34.05 0.52 -29.33
C GLY A 6 -33.53 -0.28 -28.15
N ILE A 7 -32.49 0.28 -27.52
CA ILE A 7 -32.33 0.58 -26.09
C ILE A 7 -30.83 0.38 -25.75
N LEU A 8 -30.08 1.48 -25.82
CA LEU A 8 -28.78 1.61 -25.16
C LEU A 8 -29.05 1.98 -23.69
N PRO A 9 -28.35 1.36 -22.70
CA PRO A 9 -28.75 1.46 -21.32
C PRO A 9 -28.22 2.74 -20.67
N THR A 10 -29.12 3.42 -19.98
CA THR A 10 -28.96 4.54 -19.04
C THR A 10 -28.03 4.23 -17.85
N ALA A 11 -27.31 3.11 -17.85
CA ALA A 11 -26.50 2.61 -16.76
C ALA A 11 -25.16 3.36 -16.58
N ILE A 12 -24.64 4.01 -17.63
CA ILE A 12 -23.35 4.72 -17.57
C ILE A 12 -23.46 6.03 -16.76
N PHE A 13 -24.62 6.70 -16.78
CA PHE A 13 -24.84 7.93 -16.00
C PHE A 13 -24.99 7.70 -14.49
N ALA A 14 -25.40 6.50 -14.07
CA ALA A 14 -25.55 6.19 -12.65
C ALA A 14 -24.20 6.02 -11.94
N ALA A 15 -23.17 5.53 -12.64
CA ALA A 15 -21.83 5.34 -12.07
C ALA A 15 -21.14 6.67 -11.71
N PHE A 16 -21.27 7.70 -12.57
CA PHE A 16 -20.71 9.03 -12.30
C PHE A 16 -21.38 9.75 -11.12
N ALA A 17 -22.69 9.57 -10.95
CA ALA A 17 -23.42 10.17 -9.82
C ALA A 17 -23.00 9.55 -8.47
N VAL A 18 -22.68 8.25 -8.45
CA VAL A 18 -22.23 7.55 -7.23
C VAL A 18 -20.82 7.96 -6.84
N ALA A 19 -19.89 8.15 -7.79
CA ALA A 19 -18.54 8.64 -7.51
C ALA A 19 -18.56 10.08 -6.95
N ALA A 20 -19.40 10.96 -7.51
CA ALA A 20 -19.59 12.32 -7.01
C ALA A 20 -20.29 12.35 -5.63
N ALA A 21 -21.25 11.45 -5.37
CA ALA A 21 -21.92 11.34 -4.07
C ALA A 21 -20.99 10.82 -2.96
N LEU A 22 -20.16 9.81 -3.25
CA LEU A 22 -19.14 9.30 -2.33
C LEU A 22 -18.06 10.34 -2.00
N ALA A 23 -17.73 11.22 -2.95
CA ALA A 23 -16.84 12.35 -2.70
C ALA A 23 -17.47 13.41 -1.80
N LYS A 24 -18.79 13.61 -1.86
CA LYS A 24 -19.52 14.61 -1.08
C LYS A 24 -19.70 14.21 0.40
N ASP A 25 -19.89 12.91 0.67
CA ASP A 25 -20.01 12.37 2.04
C ASP A 25 -18.69 12.44 2.84
N LEU A 26 -17.53 12.52 2.16
CA LEU A 26 -16.24 12.72 2.82
C LEU A 26 -16.02 14.16 3.34
N VAL A 27 -16.88 15.12 2.97
CA VAL A 27 -16.71 16.56 3.24
C VAL A 27 -17.75 17.12 4.23
N HIS A 28 -18.85 16.42 4.49
CA HIS A 28 -19.92 16.91 5.36
C HIS A 28 -19.74 16.51 6.83
N GLN A 29 -18.69 17.02 7.49
CA GLN A 29 -18.64 17.14 8.95
C GLN A 29 -17.59 18.18 9.36
N GLU A 30 -18.03 19.45 9.40
CA GLU A 30 -17.61 20.51 10.33
C GLU A 30 -18.20 21.85 9.83
N THR A 31 -19.48 22.10 10.11
CA THR A 31 -20.02 23.46 10.11
C THR A 31 -19.84 24.02 11.52
N VAL A 32 -18.77 24.80 11.72
CA VAL A 32 -18.65 25.71 12.86
C VAL A 32 -19.28 27.04 12.43
N ASP A 33 -20.41 27.38 13.05
CA ASP A 33 -21.06 28.69 12.87
C ASP A 33 -20.14 29.79 13.42
N GLY A 34 -19.71 30.69 12.55
CA GLY A 34 -18.95 31.87 12.93
C GLY A 34 -18.85 32.87 11.77
N ASP A 35 -19.75 33.86 11.77
CA ASP A 35 -19.70 35.04 10.91
C ASP A 35 -18.32 35.71 11.00
N ASN A 36 -17.50 35.57 9.95
CA ASN A 36 -16.33 36.41 9.73
C ASN A 36 -16.21 36.74 8.24
N GLN A 37 -16.04 38.04 7.97
CA GLN A 37 -15.97 38.62 6.64
C GLN A 37 -14.88 37.96 5.79
N ILE A 38 -15.28 37.46 4.62
CA ILE A 38 -14.43 36.77 3.65
C ILE A 38 -13.66 37.83 2.84
N HIS A 39 -12.33 37.79 2.94
CA HIS A 39 -11.47 38.30 1.88
C HIS A 39 -11.41 37.24 0.77
N ASP A 40 -11.72 37.63 -0.47
CA ASP A 40 -11.80 36.77 -1.68
C ASP A 40 -10.44 36.22 -2.17
N ASP A 41 -9.48 35.99 -1.28
CA ASP A 41 -8.28 35.22 -1.60
C ASP A 41 -8.61 33.76 -1.33
N ALA A 42 -9.15 33.06 -2.34
CA ALA A 42 -9.41 31.62 -2.27
C ALA A 42 -8.12 30.93 -1.77
N PRO A 43 -8.11 30.35 -0.55
CA PRO A 43 -6.90 29.76 -0.02
C PRO A 43 -6.52 28.60 -0.93
N ALA A 44 -5.33 28.67 -1.52
CA ALA A 44 -4.77 27.54 -2.23
C ALA A 44 -4.79 26.35 -1.26
N ILE A 45 -5.60 25.34 -1.58
CA ILE A 45 -5.70 24.11 -0.79
C ILE A 45 -4.37 23.38 -0.96
N SER A 46 -3.39 23.74 -0.14
CA SER A 46 -2.12 23.06 -0.07
C SER A 46 -2.40 21.62 0.37
N PRO A 47 -1.86 20.60 -0.32
CA PRO A 47 -2.02 19.22 0.09
C PRO A 47 -1.63 19.10 1.57
N ARG A 48 -2.49 18.46 2.37
CA ARG A 48 -2.14 18.20 3.78
C ARG A 48 -0.79 17.48 3.81
N LYS A 49 0.12 17.94 4.69
CA LYS A 49 1.41 17.26 4.91
C LYS A 49 1.16 15.77 5.14
N ALA A 50 1.92 14.93 4.44
CA ALA A 50 1.92 13.49 4.70
C ALA A 50 2.20 13.24 6.19
N PRO A 51 1.63 12.20 6.80
CA PRO A 51 2.07 11.76 8.13
C PRO A 51 3.59 11.53 8.11
N GLN A 52 4.29 11.94 9.17
CA GLN A 52 5.76 12.10 9.21
C GLN A 52 6.61 10.83 8.91
N ASN A 53 6.03 9.66 8.67
CA ASN A 53 6.73 8.39 8.51
C ASN A 53 6.29 7.59 7.27
N CYS A 54 5.79 8.26 6.24
CA CYS A 54 5.41 7.63 4.98
C CYS A 54 6.47 7.95 3.93
N ASN A 55 6.81 7.02 3.04
CA ASN A 55 7.81 7.31 2.03
C ASN A 55 7.52 6.54 0.74
N ALA A 56 7.42 7.27 -0.39
CA ALA A 56 7.14 6.69 -1.69
C ALA A 56 8.20 5.69 -2.16
N PHE A 57 9.37 5.62 -1.50
CA PHE A 57 10.41 4.62 -1.76
C PHE A 57 10.12 3.22 -1.19
N TYR A 58 9.00 3.03 -0.48
CA TYR A 58 8.64 1.74 0.11
C TYR A 58 7.17 1.36 -0.11
N SER A 59 6.91 0.05 -0.10
CA SER A 59 5.59 -0.58 -0.21
C SER A 59 4.99 -0.83 1.18
N ASP A 60 4.90 0.21 2.00
CA ASP A 60 4.16 0.16 3.25
C ASP A 60 2.70 0.62 3.07
N ILE A 61 1.86 0.37 4.07
CA ILE A 61 0.43 0.75 4.02
C ILE A 61 0.24 2.25 3.85
N PHE A 62 1.10 3.07 4.45
CA PHE A 62 0.98 4.51 4.33
C PHE A 62 1.39 5.01 2.94
N SER A 63 2.34 4.36 2.27
CA SER A 63 2.65 4.70 0.87
C SER A 63 1.47 4.46 -0.03
N ARG A 64 0.81 3.31 0.11
CA ARG A 64 -0.43 3.00 -0.59
C ARG A 64 -1.53 4.03 -0.29
N THR A 65 -1.73 4.33 0.98
CA THR A 65 -2.69 5.31 1.51
C THR A 65 -2.45 6.70 0.91
N ASN A 66 -1.22 7.19 0.96
CA ASN A 66 -0.85 8.52 0.48
C ASN A 66 -0.94 8.62 -1.04
N SER A 67 -0.54 7.57 -1.77
CA SER A 67 -0.74 7.53 -3.23
C SER A 67 -2.21 7.67 -3.59
N LYS A 68 -3.10 6.90 -2.95
CA LYS A 68 -4.55 7.02 -3.19
C LYS A 68 -5.07 8.39 -2.77
N TYR A 69 -4.74 8.84 -1.55
CA TYR A 69 -5.19 10.12 -1.02
C TYR A 69 -4.81 11.27 -1.95
N LEU A 70 -3.53 11.36 -2.33
CA LEU A 70 -3.02 12.41 -3.19
C LEU A 70 -3.68 12.39 -4.57
N ALA A 71 -3.85 11.20 -5.15
CA ALA A 71 -4.47 11.07 -6.45
C ALA A 71 -5.93 11.55 -6.43
N VAL A 72 -6.71 11.11 -5.42
CA VAL A 72 -8.11 11.50 -5.24
C VAL A 72 -8.23 12.99 -4.97
N THR A 73 -7.46 13.56 -4.04
CA THR A 73 -7.54 14.98 -3.71
C THR A 73 -7.07 15.86 -4.86
N THR A 74 -6.11 15.42 -5.67
CA THR A 74 -5.67 16.16 -6.86
C THR A 74 -6.78 16.24 -7.90
N VAL A 75 -7.51 15.14 -8.16
CA VAL A 75 -8.67 15.15 -9.06
C VAL A 75 -9.83 15.99 -8.51
N GLN A 76 -10.10 15.90 -7.21
CA GLN A 76 -11.11 16.74 -6.55
C GLN A 76 -10.78 18.23 -6.69
N ASN A 77 -9.54 18.63 -6.38
CA ASN A 77 -9.09 20.01 -6.51
C ASN A 77 -9.24 20.53 -7.96
N TYR A 78 -8.92 19.70 -8.96
CA TYR A 78 -9.17 20.07 -10.37
C TYR A 78 -10.66 20.33 -10.62
N HIS A 79 -11.54 19.43 -10.21
CA HIS A 79 -12.97 19.56 -10.47
C HIS A 79 -13.62 20.72 -9.72
N GLU A 80 -13.12 21.08 -8.54
CA GLU A 80 -13.56 22.25 -7.78
C GLU A 80 -13.11 23.58 -8.41
N GLN A 81 -11.95 23.57 -9.09
CA GLN A 81 -11.34 24.77 -9.67
C GLN A 81 -11.52 24.91 -11.19
N LYS A 82 -12.06 23.90 -11.89
CA LYS A 82 -12.08 23.88 -13.38
C LYS A 82 -12.80 25.06 -14.05
N ASP A 83 -13.66 25.76 -13.32
CA ASP A 83 -14.38 26.95 -13.81
C ASP A 83 -13.53 28.24 -13.71
N THR A 84 -12.46 28.22 -12.91
CA THR A 84 -11.56 29.37 -12.66
C THR A 84 -10.12 29.11 -13.10
N VAL A 85 -9.68 27.86 -13.11
CA VAL A 85 -8.34 27.40 -13.49
C VAL A 85 -8.46 26.55 -14.75
N SER A 86 -7.82 26.98 -15.83
CA SER A 86 -7.81 26.21 -17.07
C SER A 86 -7.08 24.87 -16.89
N LEU A 87 -7.43 23.86 -17.70
CA LEU A 87 -6.73 22.56 -17.66
C LEU A 87 -5.21 22.72 -17.88
N THR A 88 -4.80 23.58 -18.82
CA THR A 88 -3.39 23.87 -19.09
C THR A 88 -2.69 24.44 -17.86
N GLU A 89 -3.32 25.38 -17.16
CA GLU A 89 -2.79 25.98 -15.94
C GLU A 89 -2.70 24.96 -14.81
N PHE A 90 -3.71 24.11 -14.64
CA PHE A 90 -3.69 23.02 -13.66
C PHE A 90 -2.53 22.05 -13.91
N LEU A 91 -2.32 21.63 -15.15
CA LEU A 91 -1.19 20.77 -15.54
C LEU A 91 0.17 21.44 -15.27
N GLN A 92 0.28 22.75 -15.49
CA GLN A 92 1.48 23.52 -15.16
C GLN A 92 1.71 23.56 -13.64
N ASN A 93 0.66 23.71 -12.83
CA ASN A 93 0.75 23.68 -11.37
C ASN A 93 1.23 22.32 -10.85
N LEU A 94 0.81 21.21 -11.46
CA LEU A 94 1.35 19.87 -11.17
C LEU A 94 2.85 19.80 -11.45
N GLN A 95 3.31 20.30 -12.60
CA GLN A 95 4.74 20.32 -12.95
C GLN A 95 5.57 21.20 -12.03
N ASN A 96 4.98 22.29 -11.55
CA ASN A 96 5.58 23.18 -10.56
C ASN A 96 5.51 22.61 -9.13
N GLN A 97 5.19 21.32 -8.99
CA GLN A 97 5.26 20.55 -7.74
C GLN A 97 4.26 21.00 -6.67
N GLN A 98 3.23 21.79 -7.02
CA GLN A 98 2.26 22.30 -6.04
C GLN A 98 1.42 21.19 -5.37
N TYR A 99 1.32 20.04 -6.04
CA TYR A 99 0.59 18.86 -5.58
C TYR A 99 1.53 17.73 -5.14
N ASN A 100 2.83 17.97 -4.99
CA ASN A 100 3.72 16.95 -4.45
C ASN A 100 3.52 16.84 -2.93
N MET A 101 3.67 15.63 -2.39
CA MET A 101 3.85 15.47 -0.95
C MET A 101 5.35 15.36 -0.64
N ASP A 102 5.76 15.99 0.46
CA ASP A 102 7.03 15.68 1.11
C ASP A 102 7.13 14.16 1.24
N THR A 103 8.31 13.57 0.97
CA THR A 103 8.60 12.11 0.91
C THR A 103 8.40 11.38 -0.43
N GLY A 104 8.25 12.13 -1.52
CA GLY A 104 8.47 11.59 -2.88
C GLY A 104 7.21 11.10 -3.58
N PHE A 105 6.02 11.45 -3.10
CA PHE A 105 4.77 11.24 -3.85
C PHE A 105 4.53 12.43 -4.77
N TYR A 106 4.33 12.14 -6.05
CA TYR A 106 4.04 13.17 -7.06
C TYR A 106 3.05 12.60 -8.09
N PRO A 107 2.11 13.43 -8.56
CA PRO A 107 1.18 13.03 -9.61
C PRO A 107 1.86 13.02 -10.99
N PHE A 108 1.38 12.13 -11.85
CA PHE A 108 1.63 12.12 -13.28
C PHE A 108 0.29 12.09 -14.03
N VAL A 109 0.25 12.66 -15.23
CA VAL A 109 -0.95 12.72 -16.07
C VAL A 109 -0.65 12.19 -17.45
N ILE A 110 -1.46 11.27 -17.93
CA ILE A 110 -1.32 10.61 -19.24
C ILE A 110 -2.58 10.86 -20.06
N ASN A 111 -2.43 11.24 -21.32
CA ASN A 111 -3.53 11.29 -22.27
C ASN A 111 -3.91 9.88 -22.73
N ARG A 112 -5.19 9.52 -22.56
CA ARG A 112 -5.75 8.19 -22.88
C ARG A 112 -5.57 7.81 -24.34
N THR A 113 -5.72 8.78 -25.25
CA THR A 113 -5.74 8.53 -26.70
C THR A 113 -4.34 8.58 -27.29
N SER A 114 -3.57 9.65 -27.03
CA SER A 114 -2.24 9.81 -27.59
C SER A 114 -1.16 9.05 -26.81
N THR A 115 -1.46 8.56 -25.61
CA THR A 115 -0.51 7.92 -24.69
C THR A 115 0.66 8.83 -24.31
N THR A 116 0.48 10.15 -24.41
CA THR A 116 1.48 11.14 -24.07
C THR A 116 1.39 11.53 -22.60
N MET A 117 2.55 11.76 -21.99
CA MET A 117 2.64 12.33 -20.64
C MET A 117 2.34 13.83 -20.72
N GLU A 118 1.23 14.26 -20.13
CA GLU A 118 0.78 15.67 -20.15
C GLU A 118 1.38 16.48 -19.00
N ALA A 119 1.64 15.83 -17.86
CA ALA A 119 2.34 16.43 -16.72
C ALA A 119 3.03 15.37 -15.88
N HIS A 120 4.15 15.72 -15.25
CA HIS A 120 4.84 14.85 -14.31
C HIS A 120 5.46 15.69 -13.18
N GLY A 121 4.93 15.52 -11.96
CA GLY A 121 5.26 16.38 -10.82
C GLY A 121 6.71 16.31 -10.34
N LEU A 122 7.51 15.36 -10.80
CA LEU A 122 8.95 15.29 -10.49
C LEU A 122 9.88 15.64 -11.66
N ASN A 123 9.44 15.43 -12.90
CA ASN A 123 10.33 15.44 -14.06
C ASN A 123 9.62 16.04 -15.28
N ALA A 124 9.66 17.37 -15.40
CA ALA A 124 9.05 18.10 -16.49
C ALA A 124 9.59 17.69 -17.89
N ALA A 125 10.80 17.13 -17.96
CA ALA A 125 11.37 16.67 -19.23
C ALA A 125 10.62 15.49 -19.87
N LEU A 126 9.72 14.84 -19.12
CA LEU A 126 8.86 13.76 -19.62
C LEU A 126 7.61 14.29 -20.34
N GLN A 127 7.25 15.57 -20.18
CA GLN A 127 6.06 16.14 -20.83
C GLN A 127 6.14 16.03 -22.36
N GLY A 128 5.01 15.71 -22.99
CA GLY A 128 4.86 15.59 -24.44
C GLY A 128 5.45 14.30 -25.03
N ARG A 129 6.05 13.44 -24.20
CA ARG A 129 6.58 12.15 -24.63
C ARG A 129 5.51 11.09 -24.57
N SER A 130 5.49 10.21 -25.57
CA SER A 130 4.71 8.97 -25.49
C SER A 130 5.20 8.11 -24.32
N LEU A 131 4.34 7.26 -23.74
CA LEU A 131 4.72 6.31 -22.70
C LEU A 131 5.91 5.43 -23.12
N ARG A 132 5.98 5.05 -24.39
CA ARG A 132 7.12 4.34 -24.97
C ARG A 132 8.42 5.14 -24.80
N GLN A 133 8.41 6.40 -25.20
CA GLN A 133 9.58 7.29 -25.05
C GLN A 133 9.93 7.57 -23.60
N VAL A 134 8.94 7.68 -22.70
CA VAL A 134 9.17 7.79 -21.26
C VAL A 134 9.91 6.55 -20.76
N PHE A 135 9.50 5.36 -21.21
CA PHE A 135 10.14 4.11 -20.81
C PHE A 135 11.56 4.00 -21.37
N ASP A 136 11.76 4.35 -22.64
CA ASP A 136 13.10 4.36 -23.23
C ASP A 136 14.03 5.37 -22.51
N CYS A 137 13.50 6.56 -22.19
CA CYS A 137 14.17 7.61 -21.42
C CYS A 137 14.63 7.14 -20.04
N GLU A 138 13.71 6.55 -19.30
CA GLU A 138 13.92 6.09 -17.92
C GLU A 138 14.53 4.67 -17.90
N ARG A 139 14.88 4.13 -19.09
CA ARG A 139 15.42 2.78 -19.32
C ARG A 139 14.57 1.67 -18.70
N ILE A 140 13.26 1.85 -18.69
CA ILE A 140 12.30 0.97 -18.07
C ILE A 140 12.15 -0.29 -18.92
N GLY A 141 12.56 -1.43 -18.36
CA GLY A 141 12.28 -2.74 -18.93
C GLY A 141 10.80 -3.06 -18.76
N PHE A 142 10.02 -2.91 -19.82
CA PHE A 142 8.64 -3.41 -19.88
C PHE A 142 8.48 -4.41 -21.00
N ALA A 143 7.63 -5.41 -20.76
CA ALA A 143 7.27 -6.38 -21.79
C ALA A 143 6.41 -5.75 -22.91
N ASN A 144 5.52 -4.82 -22.57
CA ASN A 144 4.62 -4.17 -23.54
C ASN A 144 3.99 -2.86 -22.99
N THR A 145 4.19 -1.72 -23.67
CA THR A 145 3.56 -0.43 -23.33
C THR A 145 2.03 -0.47 -23.44
N ASP A 146 1.50 -1.20 -24.42
CA ASP A 146 0.06 -1.30 -24.66
C ASP A 146 -0.63 -2.06 -23.52
N ASP A 147 0.05 -3.07 -22.95
CA ASP A 147 -0.46 -3.81 -21.80
C ASP A 147 -0.59 -2.91 -20.56
N LEU A 148 0.41 -2.06 -20.31
CA LEU A 148 0.34 -1.11 -19.21
C LEU A 148 -0.77 -0.08 -19.44
N LEU A 149 -0.89 0.50 -20.64
CA LEU A 149 -1.99 1.42 -20.94
C LEU A 149 -3.36 0.75 -20.73
N ARG A 150 -3.53 -0.47 -21.24
CA ARG A 150 -4.76 -1.25 -21.04
C ARG A 150 -5.09 -1.40 -19.56
N ARG A 151 -4.11 -1.73 -18.72
CA ARG A 151 -4.28 -1.88 -17.26
C ARG A 151 -4.59 -0.55 -16.57
N LEU A 152 -4.01 0.55 -17.02
CA LEU A 152 -4.33 1.90 -16.55
C LEU A 152 -5.79 2.25 -16.88
N LEU A 153 -6.23 2.00 -18.12
CA LEU A 153 -7.61 2.25 -18.56
C LEU A 153 -8.61 1.37 -17.81
N GLU A 154 -8.34 0.08 -17.67
CA GLU A 154 -9.19 -0.84 -16.89
C GLU A 154 -9.33 -0.39 -15.44
N ALA A 155 -8.26 0.13 -14.84
CA ALA A 155 -8.29 0.69 -13.48
C ALA A 155 -9.15 1.95 -13.40
N THR A 156 -9.03 2.89 -14.35
CA THR A 156 -9.86 4.10 -14.32
C THR A 156 -11.33 3.83 -14.66
N ASP A 157 -11.62 2.88 -15.54
CA ASP A 157 -12.98 2.43 -15.86
C ASP A 157 -13.71 1.82 -14.64
N ARG A 158 -12.96 1.36 -13.63
CA ARG A 158 -13.50 0.91 -12.32
C ARG A 158 -13.70 2.05 -11.31
N GLY A 159 -13.47 3.31 -11.69
CA GLY A 159 -13.47 4.46 -10.78
C GLY A 159 -12.14 4.68 -10.05
N GLY A 160 -11.10 3.95 -10.45
CA GLY A 160 -9.74 4.04 -9.94
C GLY A 160 -9.29 2.80 -9.18
N ASP A 161 -8.03 2.43 -9.38
CA ASP A 161 -7.43 1.22 -8.79
C ASP A 161 -5.89 1.33 -8.76
N PHE A 162 -5.23 0.39 -8.08
CA PHE A 162 -3.78 0.28 -8.12
C PHE A 162 -3.32 -0.50 -9.36
N VAL A 163 -2.33 0.05 -10.06
CA VAL A 163 -1.69 -0.58 -11.22
C VAL A 163 -0.21 -0.76 -10.94
N GLN A 164 0.25 -2.01 -11.04
CA GLN A 164 1.67 -2.35 -10.95
C GLN A 164 2.37 -2.08 -12.27
N TYR A 165 3.55 -1.48 -12.21
CA TYR A 165 4.41 -1.33 -13.37
C TYR A 165 5.89 -1.43 -12.99
N LEU A 166 6.74 -1.88 -13.90
CA LEU A 166 8.19 -1.90 -13.72
C LEU A 166 8.78 -0.52 -13.99
N TRP A 167 9.87 -0.20 -13.29
CA TRP A 167 10.63 1.04 -13.41
C TRP A 167 12.11 0.74 -13.18
N ALA A 168 12.99 1.06 -14.13
CA ALA A 168 14.41 0.90 -13.90
C ALA A 168 14.91 2.03 -12.98
N GLY A 169 15.36 1.67 -11.78
CA GLY A 169 16.09 2.61 -10.94
C GLY A 169 17.58 2.48 -11.26
N ARG A 170 18.28 3.60 -11.46
CA ARG A 170 19.74 3.61 -11.33
C ARG A 170 20.08 3.73 -9.85
N SER A 171 20.73 2.73 -9.26
CA SER A 171 21.39 2.90 -7.97
C SER A 171 22.64 3.77 -8.16
N GLY A 172 22.65 4.95 -7.55
CA GLY A 172 23.92 5.63 -7.22
C GLY A 172 24.53 6.60 -8.25
N ALA A 173 23.90 6.91 -9.38
CA ALA A 173 24.47 7.87 -10.34
C ALA A 173 23.68 9.18 -10.40
N ASN A 174 24.40 10.31 -10.38
CA ASN A 174 23.88 11.65 -10.66
C ASN A 174 22.88 11.59 -11.83
N ARG A 175 21.62 11.94 -11.53
CA ARG A 175 20.53 12.04 -12.51
C ARG A 175 20.82 13.19 -13.47
N SER A 176 21.64 12.96 -14.48
CA SER A 176 21.63 13.80 -15.68
C SER A 176 20.28 13.56 -16.36
N ASN A 177 19.29 14.39 -16.00
CA ASN A 177 17.88 14.34 -16.39
C ASN A 177 17.62 14.60 -17.89
N THR A 178 18.64 14.52 -18.74
CA THR A 178 18.46 14.85 -20.14
C THR A 178 18.05 13.61 -20.91
N CYS A 179 16.73 13.45 -21.04
CA CYS A 179 16.09 12.87 -22.22
C CYS A 179 16.36 13.72 -23.49
N SER A 180 17.57 14.24 -23.66
CA SER A 180 17.98 14.95 -24.85
C SER A 180 18.02 13.91 -25.96
N GLY A 181 17.08 13.98 -26.89
CA GLY A 181 16.93 13.08 -28.03
C GLY A 181 18.07 13.16 -29.04
N GLU A 182 19.28 13.49 -28.60
CA GLU A 182 20.47 13.35 -29.41
C GLU A 182 20.81 11.86 -29.47
N THR A 183 20.54 11.29 -30.63
CA THR A 183 20.97 9.98 -31.10
C THR A 183 22.49 9.87 -31.22
N SER A 184 23.24 10.45 -30.27
CA SER A 184 24.68 10.32 -30.18
C SER A 184 25.03 8.87 -29.87
N SER A 185 25.22 8.14 -30.97
CA SER A 185 25.91 6.87 -31.13
C SER A 185 27.39 6.96 -30.68
N THR A 186 27.70 7.70 -29.63
CA THR A 186 28.95 7.54 -28.91
C THR A 186 28.86 6.23 -28.15
N LYS A 187 29.43 5.19 -28.77
CA LYS A 187 29.72 3.89 -28.15
C LYS A 187 30.10 4.12 -26.70
N ALA A 188 29.23 3.69 -25.78
CA ALA A 188 29.58 3.60 -24.38
C ALA A 188 30.83 2.73 -24.31
N THR A 189 31.95 3.32 -23.90
CA THR A 189 33.17 2.57 -23.59
C THR A 189 32.84 1.63 -22.43
N ASP A 190 33.17 0.36 -22.60
CA ASP A 190 32.66 -0.83 -21.88
C ASP A 190 32.97 -0.92 -20.37
N GLU A 191 33.14 0.19 -19.63
CA GLU A 191 33.84 0.13 -18.33
C GLU A 191 33.02 0.29 -17.05
N GLU A 192 31.71 0.55 -17.09
CA GLU A 192 30.87 0.34 -15.90
C GLU A 192 29.48 -0.17 -16.29
N GLU A 193 29.37 -1.49 -16.49
CA GLU A 193 28.09 -2.20 -16.48
C GLU A 193 27.47 -2.14 -15.08
N GLY A 194 26.95 -0.96 -14.70
CA GLY A 194 26.12 -0.83 -13.52
C GLY A 194 24.90 -1.73 -13.67
N GLU A 195 24.66 -2.60 -12.68
CA GLU A 195 23.53 -3.51 -12.63
C GLU A 195 22.22 -2.73 -12.85
N ILE A 196 21.47 -3.09 -13.89
CA ILE A 196 20.14 -2.51 -14.13
C ILE A 196 19.20 -3.09 -13.08
N ILE A 197 18.96 -2.33 -12.01
CA ILE A 197 17.98 -2.70 -10.99
C ILE A 197 16.59 -2.36 -11.53
N ILE A 198 15.87 -3.38 -11.97
CA ILE A 198 14.46 -3.27 -12.31
C ILE A 198 13.69 -3.23 -10.98
N ASN A 199 13.24 -2.04 -10.60
CA ASN A 199 12.29 -1.89 -9.50
C ASN A 199 10.88 -2.10 -10.04
N SER A 200 9.99 -2.62 -9.20
CA SER A 200 8.57 -2.54 -9.49
C SER A 200 8.01 -1.33 -8.75
N LYS A 201 6.97 -0.72 -9.28
CA LYS A 201 6.15 0.34 -8.68
C LYS A 201 4.70 -0.07 -8.65
N MET A 202 3.92 0.60 -7.82
CA MET A 202 2.47 0.63 -7.87
C MET A 202 2.04 2.08 -7.97
N ALA A 203 0.99 2.38 -8.73
CA ALA A 203 0.33 3.68 -8.69
C ALA A 203 -1.17 3.51 -8.52
N TYR A 204 -1.77 4.34 -7.67
CA TYR A 204 -3.21 4.52 -7.70
C TYR A 204 -3.53 5.43 -8.88
N VAL A 205 -4.42 4.99 -9.77
CA VAL A 205 -4.78 5.73 -10.98
C VAL A 205 -6.28 5.92 -11.06
N LEU A 206 -6.71 7.06 -11.60
CA LEU A 206 -8.11 7.43 -11.79
C LEU A 206 -8.23 8.44 -12.95
N ASP A 207 -9.45 8.64 -13.45
CA ASP A 207 -9.70 9.66 -14.47
C ASP A 207 -9.60 11.06 -13.85
N LEU A 208 -8.83 11.95 -14.50
CA LEU A 208 -8.82 13.39 -14.24
C LEU A 208 -9.86 14.10 -15.12
N THR A 209 -9.96 13.68 -16.37
CA THR A 209 -11.00 14.05 -17.34
C THR A 209 -11.36 12.81 -18.17
N GLU A 210 -12.30 12.93 -19.11
CA GLU A 210 -12.60 11.84 -20.04
C GLU A 210 -11.38 11.38 -20.86
N ASP A 211 -10.43 12.29 -21.12
CA ASP A 211 -9.23 12.07 -21.95
C ASP A 211 -7.94 11.90 -21.15
N LEU A 212 -7.95 12.14 -19.84
CA LEU A 212 -6.74 12.19 -19.01
C LEU A 212 -6.82 11.25 -17.82
N ILE A 213 -5.79 10.43 -17.66
CA ILE A 213 -5.56 9.58 -16.48
C ILE A 213 -4.58 10.31 -15.56
N LEU A 214 -4.91 10.40 -14.28
CA LEU A 214 -3.97 10.82 -13.24
C LEU A 214 -3.53 9.61 -12.42
N GLY A 215 -2.25 9.55 -12.08
CA GLY A 215 -1.71 8.54 -11.17
C GLY A 215 -0.72 9.09 -10.17
N VAL A 216 -0.61 8.43 -9.02
CA VAL A 216 0.42 8.69 -8.00
C VAL A 216 1.06 7.37 -7.59
N GLY A 217 2.38 7.28 -7.71
CA GLY A 217 3.13 6.05 -7.52
C GLY A 217 3.94 5.94 -6.23
N TYR A 218 4.27 4.71 -5.85
CA TYR A 218 5.26 4.34 -4.85
C TYR A 218 6.04 3.08 -5.29
N GLU A 219 7.22 2.85 -4.71
CA GLU A 219 8.09 1.71 -5.03
C GLU A 219 7.60 0.41 -4.38
N ASN A 220 7.73 -0.69 -5.11
CA ASN A 220 7.66 -2.06 -4.60
C ASN A 220 8.97 -2.42 -3.88
N LYS A 221 9.19 -1.80 -2.74
CA LYS A 221 10.32 -2.11 -1.89
C LYS A 221 9.82 -2.24 -0.48
N GLN A 222 9.98 -3.41 0.13
CA GLN A 222 9.61 -3.57 1.53
C GLN A 222 10.28 -2.48 2.38
N LEU A 223 9.51 -1.82 3.24
CA LEU A 223 10.05 -0.91 4.26
C LEU A 223 11.12 -1.68 5.06
N PRO A 224 12.39 -1.24 5.12
CA PRO A 224 13.43 -1.97 5.80
C PRO A 224 12.98 -2.30 7.23
N PRO A 225 13.09 -3.57 7.65
CA PRO A 225 12.76 -3.94 9.01
C PRO A 225 13.72 -3.22 9.97
N ASP A 226 13.19 -2.78 11.11
CA ASP A 226 13.96 -2.20 12.19
C ASP A 226 14.51 -3.35 13.05
N VAL A 227 15.82 -3.57 12.98
CA VAL A 227 16.50 -4.76 13.53
C VAL A 227 17.76 -4.37 14.32
N PRO A 228 18.11 -5.09 15.40
CA PRO A 228 17.43 -6.28 15.94
C PRO A 228 16.10 -5.93 16.63
N CYS A 229 15.08 -6.79 16.48
CA CYS A 229 13.77 -6.56 17.09
C CYS A 229 13.00 -7.87 17.24
N SER A 230 12.31 -8.06 18.37
CA SER A 230 11.61 -9.30 18.70
C SER A 230 10.10 -9.08 18.76
N ALA A 231 9.33 -9.99 18.15
CA ALA A 231 7.87 -10.00 18.30
C ALA A 231 7.39 -10.42 19.71
N LYS A 232 8.31 -10.73 20.63
CA LYS A 232 7.99 -11.04 22.04
C LYS A 232 7.62 -9.82 22.87
N TYR A 233 7.94 -8.62 22.42
CA TYR A 233 7.79 -7.40 23.23
C TYR A 233 7.15 -6.26 22.42
N ASP A 234 6.51 -5.35 23.14
CA ASP A 234 6.02 -4.10 22.59
C ASP A 234 7.16 -3.08 22.56
N ALA A 235 7.66 -2.82 21.35
CA ALA A 235 8.70 -1.84 21.08
C ALA A 235 8.33 -1.07 19.81
N PHE A 236 8.86 0.15 19.65
CA PHE A 236 8.64 0.94 18.44
C PHE A 236 9.06 0.18 17.17
N CYS A 237 10.15 -0.60 17.23
CA CYS A 237 10.58 -1.46 16.13
C CYS A 237 9.53 -2.53 15.76
N SER A 238 8.75 -3.03 16.73
CA SER A 238 7.69 -4.03 16.52
C SER A 238 6.56 -3.48 15.65
N MET A 239 6.17 -2.22 15.88
CA MET A 239 5.19 -1.52 15.04
C MET A 239 5.69 -1.35 13.61
N THR A 240 6.95 -0.93 13.43
CA THR A 240 7.58 -0.78 12.12
C THR A 240 7.66 -2.10 11.37
N ASN A 241 8.08 -3.18 12.03
CA ASN A 241 8.22 -4.51 11.44
C ASN A 241 6.89 -5.13 11.03
N VAL A 242 5.86 -5.00 11.86
CA VAL A 242 4.51 -5.42 11.50
C VAL A 242 4.00 -4.63 10.29
N ARG A 243 4.14 -3.30 10.28
CA ARG A 243 3.70 -2.48 9.14
C ARG A 243 4.46 -2.79 7.85
N SER A 244 5.76 -3.03 7.95
CA SER A 244 6.61 -3.47 6.85
C SER A 244 6.11 -4.78 6.23
N LEU A 245 5.84 -5.80 7.07
CA LEU A 245 5.36 -7.10 6.62
C LEU A 245 3.95 -7.04 6.03
N VAL A 246 3.02 -6.34 6.69
CA VAL A 246 1.64 -6.24 6.20
C VAL A 246 1.60 -5.45 4.89
N GLY A 247 2.37 -4.36 4.78
CA GLY A 247 2.48 -3.59 3.54
C GLY A 247 3.01 -4.44 2.37
N LYS A 248 4.09 -5.20 2.58
CA LYS A 248 4.61 -6.14 1.58
C LYS A 248 3.59 -7.21 1.21
N ALA A 249 2.89 -7.77 2.19
CA ALA A 249 1.89 -8.81 1.95
C ALA A 249 0.69 -8.27 1.16
N GLN A 250 0.12 -7.14 1.59
CA GLN A 250 -0.97 -6.44 0.88
C GLN A 250 -0.56 -6.13 -0.55
N PHE A 251 0.62 -5.56 -0.74
CA PHE A 251 1.16 -5.27 -2.05
C PHE A 251 1.20 -6.52 -2.95
N ARG A 252 1.66 -7.66 -2.44
CA ARG A 252 1.70 -8.93 -3.19
C ARG A 252 0.30 -9.47 -3.49
N LEU A 253 -0.65 -9.29 -2.59
CA LEU A 253 -2.05 -9.67 -2.79
C LEU A 253 -2.70 -8.83 -3.91
N GLU A 254 -2.43 -7.53 -3.95
CA GLU A 254 -2.93 -6.61 -4.98
C GLU A 254 -2.30 -6.83 -6.36
N GLN A 255 -1.17 -7.56 -6.44
CA GLN A 255 -0.57 -7.96 -7.70
C GLN A 255 -1.25 -9.16 -8.36
N ALA A 256 -2.13 -9.86 -7.66
CA ALA A 256 -2.84 -10.99 -8.26
C ALA A 256 -3.69 -10.48 -9.44
N ALA A 257 -3.49 -11.05 -10.64
CA ALA A 257 -4.27 -10.72 -11.83
C ALA A 257 -5.46 -11.68 -12.03
N SER A 258 -5.49 -12.80 -11.29
CA SER A 258 -6.50 -13.84 -11.36
C SER A 258 -6.62 -14.55 -10.01
N LEU A 259 -7.69 -15.33 -9.82
CA LEU A 259 -7.87 -16.12 -8.61
C LEU A 259 -6.75 -17.16 -8.44
N GLU A 260 -6.30 -17.78 -9.54
CA GLU A 260 -5.16 -18.72 -9.53
C GLU A 260 -3.88 -18.02 -9.06
N ASN A 261 -3.60 -16.80 -9.55
CA ASN A 261 -2.47 -16.02 -9.06
C ASN A 261 -2.62 -15.65 -7.57
N LEU A 262 -3.84 -15.35 -7.12
CA LEU A 262 -4.09 -15.04 -5.70
C LEU A 262 -3.81 -16.25 -4.80
N GLU A 263 -4.18 -17.46 -5.23
CA GLU A 263 -3.86 -18.70 -4.51
C GLU A 263 -2.35 -18.95 -4.43
N VAL A 264 -1.61 -18.67 -5.51
CA VAL A 264 -0.14 -18.69 -5.50
C VAL A 264 0.40 -17.70 -4.47
N VAL A 265 -0.15 -16.48 -4.40
CA VAL A 265 0.26 -15.50 -3.38
C VAL A 265 -0.05 -15.99 -1.97
N PHE A 266 -1.21 -16.61 -1.72
CA PHE A 266 -1.52 -17.19 -0.41
C PHE A 266 -0.52 -18.28 0.00
N TYR A 267 -0.11 -19.12 -0.95
CA TYR A 267 0.94 -20.11 -0.77
C TYR A 267 2.29 -19.46 -0.44
N GLU A 268 2.69 -18.42 -1.18
CA GLU A 268 3.94 -17.67 -0.92
C GLU A 268 3.96 -17.06 0.48
N LEU A 269 2.88 -16.36 0.86
CA LEU A 269 2.70 -15.77 2.19
C LEU A 269 2.77 -16.81 3.31
N SER A 270 2.42 -18.06 3.02
CA SER A 270 2.41 -19.15 3.99
C SER A 270 3.74 -19.89 4.12
N LEU A 271 4.53 -19.98 3.05
CA LEU A 271 5.64 -20.93 2.98
C LEU A 271 6.99 -20.31 2.61
N LYS A 272 7.02 -19.12 2.02
CA LYS A 272 8.26 -18.35 1.79
C LYS A 272 8.59 -17.50 3.01
N HIS A 273 9.01 -18.17 4.08
CA HIS A 273 9.28 -17.54 5.38
C HIS A 273 10.32 -16.41 5.29
N ASP A 274 11.34 -16.57 4.45
CA ASP A 274 12.36 -15.55 4.16
C ASP A 274 11.78 -14.25 3.61
N LEU A 275 10.59 -14.30 3.01
CA LEU A 275 9.92 -13.13 2.45
C LEU A 275 8.86 -12.54 3.37
N PHE A 276 8.16 -13.36 4.16
CA PHE A 276 6.98 -12.93 4.94
C PHE A 276 7.08 -13.23 6.43
N THR A 277 8.31 -13.37 6.92
CA THR A 277 8.64 -13.30 8.33
C THR A 277 9.83 -12.37 8.55
N ILE A 278 9.94 -11.83 9.76
CA ILE A 278 11.14 -11.13 10.23
C ILE A 278 11.61 -11.90 11.46
N ASP A 279 12.82 -12.45 11.39
CA ASP A 279 13.39 -13.39 12.37
C ASP A 279 14.62 -12.84 13.13
N GLN A 280 14.95 -11.57 12.90
CA GLN A 280 16.13 -10.91 13.42
C GLN A 280 16.02 -10.64 14.93
N GLY A 281 16.52 -11.59 15.72
CA GLY A 281 16.38 -11.63 17.19
C GLY A 281 16.05 -13.03 17.71
N CYS A 282 15.77 -13.97 16.81
CA CYS A 282 15.55 -15.38 17.13
C CYS A 282 16.87 -16.15 17.07
N ASN A 283 17.31 -16.71 18.21
CA ASN A 283 18.55 -17.52 18.27
C ASN A 283 18.56 -18.74 17.32
N ASN A 284 17.39 -19.18 16.83
CA ASN A 284 17.24 -20.35 15.95
C ASN A 284 16.27 -20.14 14.77
N GLY A 285 16.00 -18.88 14.40
CA GLY A 285 15.02 -18.50 13.37
C GLY A 285 13.56 -18.86 13.71
N CYS A 286 12.61 -18.45 12.86
CA CYS A 286 11.17 -18.59 13.12
C CYS A 286 10.64 -20.02 13.20
N ARG A 287 11.41 -21.00 12.70
CA ARG A 287 10.97 -22.40 12.72
C ARG A 287 11.03 -22.98 14.12
N ASN A 288 12.01 -22.56 14.92
CA ASN A 288 12.30 -23.14 16.22
C ASN A 288 11.82 -22.26 17.37
N ASP A 289 11.83 -20.94 17.21
CA ASP A 289 11.24 -20.00 18.17
C ASP A 289 10.19 -19.14 17.44
N LYS A 290 8.94 -19.62 17.43
CA LYS A 290 7.83 -18.92 16.76
C LYS A 290 7.46 -17.60 17.43
N GLU A 291 7.91 -17.37 18.66
CA GLU A 291 7.44 -16.28 19.51
C GLU A 291 8.21 -14.99 19.27
N CYS A 292 9.46 -15.09 18.82
CA CYS A 292 10.29 -13.92 18.46
C CYS A 292 10.03 -13.40 17.05
N CYS A 293 9.27 -14.13 16.21
CA CYS A 293 9.05 -13.76 14.82
C CYS A 293 7.81 -12.93 14.57
N PHE A 294 7.97 -11.94 13.70
CA PHE A 294 6.84 -11.30 13.03
C PHE A 294 6.44 -12.15 11.83
N TYR A 295 5.15 -12.34 11.60
CA TYR A 295 4.65 -13.18 10.51
C TYR A 295 3.26 -12.77 10.07
N THR A 296 2.94 -13.04 8.80
CA THR A 296 1.66 -12.65 8.21
C THR A 296 0.59 -13.73 8.35
N PHE A 297 -0.66 -13.28 8.44
CA PHE A 297 -1.87 -14.08 8.30
C PHE A 297 -2.86 -13.39 7.36
N VAL A 298 -3.68 -14.18 6.67
CA VAL A 298 -4.76 -13.69 5.81
C VAL A 298 -6.02 -14.50 6.06
N PHE A 299 -7.12 -13.80 6.26
CA PHE A 299 -8.45 -14.37 6.36
C PHE A 299 -9.39 -13.76 5.33
N LYS A 300 -10.36 -14.56 4.90
CA LYS A 300 -11.56 -14.05 4.24
C LYS A 300 -12.46 -13.33 5.24
N TYR A 301 -13.32 -12.46 4.73
CA TYR A 301 -14.35 -11.77 5.53
C TYR A 301 -15.47 -12.71 6.05
N ASP A 302 -15.50 -13.96 5.59
CA ASP A 302 -16.32 -15.03 6.17
C ASP A 302 -15.65 -15.72 7.40
N GLY A 303 -14.42 -15.31 7.73
CA GLY A 303 -13.66 -15.78 8.87
C GLY A 303 -12.72 -16.94 8.60
N ARG A 304 -12.65 -17.48 7.39
CA ARG A 304 -11.76 -18.60 7.04
C ARG A 304 -10.31 -18.15 6.81
N LEU A 305 -9.37 -18.86 7.41
CA LEU A 305 -7.95 -18.67 7.20
C LEU A 305 -7.54 -19.18 5.82
N VAL A 306 -6.93 -18.33 5.00
CA VAL A 306 -6.43 -18.67 3.65
C VAL A 306 -4.91 -18.65 3.55
N SER A 307 -4.23 -17.95 4.46
CA SER A 307 -2.76 -17.95 4.53
C SER A 307 -2.29 -17.66 5.95
N HIS A 308 -1.25 -18.36 6.39
CA HIS A 308 -0.63 -18.15 7.70
C HIS A 308 0.78 -18.72 7.71
N ALA A 309 1.78 -17.85 7.83
CA ALA A 309 3.18 -18.23 7.72
C ALA A 309 3.60 -19.34 8.71
N LEU A 310 3.12 -19.34 9.96
CA LEU A 310 3.56 -20.33 10.96
C LEU A 310 2.57 -21.45 11.34
N GLN A 311 1.35 -21.46 10.78
CA GLN A 311 0.24 -22.30 11.25
C GLN A 311 -0.65 -22.84 10.12
N HIS A 312 -0.05 -23.41 9.08
CA HIS A 312 -0.76 -23.94 7.90
C HIS A 312 -1.80 -25.03 8.20
N LYS A 313 -1.68 -25.73 9.35
CA LYS A 313 -2.65 -26.73 9.79
C LYS A 313 -4.08 -26.19 10.00
N TYR A 314 -4.27 -24.87 10.02
CA TYR A 314 -5.57 -24.21 10.15
C TYR A 314 -6.14 -23.68 8.83
N PHE A 315 -5.57 -23.99 7.68
CA PHE A 315 -6.16 -23.54 6.41
C PHE A 315 -7.60 -24.02 6.24
N GLY A 316 -8.46 -23.10 5.81
CA GLY A 316 -9.90 -23.30 5.68
C GLY A 316 -10.68 -23.25 6.99
N LYS A 317 -10.01 -23.18 8.15
CA LYS A 317 -10.65 -23.07 9.47
C LYS A 317 -11.02 -21.63 9.78
N THR A 318 -12.12 -21.44 10.50
CA THR A 318 -12.50 -20.12 11.01
C THR A 318 -11.69 -19.74 12.25
N LEU A 319 -11.63 -18.44 12.57
CA LEU A 319 -11.10 -18.02 13.87
C LEU A 319 -11.82 -18.69 15.04
N ALA A 320 -13.13 -18.90 14.95
CA ALA A 320 -13.91 -19.61 15.97
C ALA A 320 -13.41 -21.05 16.17
N GLU A 321 -13.22 -21.81 15.09
CA GLU A 321 -12.65 -23.17 15.15
C GLU A 321 -11.22 -23.17 15.71
N MET A 322 -10.41 -22.16 15.33
CA MET A 322 -9.05 -22.00 15.85
C MET A 322 -9.06 -21.69 17.34
N VAL A 323 -9.92 -20.78 17.81
CA VAL A 323 -10.01 -20.39 19.23
C VAL A 323 -10.42 -21.57 20.10
N VAL A 324 -11.40 -22.36 19.67
CA VAL A 324 -11.81 -23.58 20.37
C VAL A 324 -10.67 -24.61 20.38
N GLY A 325 -10.02 -24.84 19.23
CA GLY A 325 -8.98 -25.88 19.10
C GLY A 325 -7.60 -25.53 19.67
N LEU A 326 -7.25 -24.24 19.74
CA LEU A 326 -5.94 -23.76 20.22
C LEU A 326 -6.00 -23.10 21.59
N LEU A 327 -7.05 -22.34 21.87
CA LEU A 327 -7.06 -21.40 22.98
C LEU A 327 -7.90 -21.88 24.18
N LYS A 328 -8.50 -23.08 24.13
CA LYS A 328 -9.57 -23.50 25.07
C LYS A 328 -10.66 -22.43 25.23
N GLY A 329 -10.84 -21.60 24.21
CA GLY A 329 -11.83 -20.56 24.22
C GLY A 329 -13.19 -21.09 23.80
N THR A 330 -14.15 -20.19 23.73
CA THR A 330 -15.48 -20.46 23.18
C THR A 330 -15.53 -20.12 21.70
N GLU A 331 -16.53 -20.66 21.00
CA GLU A 331 -16.82 -20.27 19.61
C GLU A 331 -17.11 -18.75 19.51
N GLU A 332 -17.83 -18.20 20.50
CA GLU A 332 -18.16 -16.77 20.57
C GLU A 332 -16.90 -15.91 20.67
N GLU A 333 -15.93 -16.27 21.51
CA GLU A 333 -14.67 -15.53 21.64
C GLU A 333 -13.90 -15.46 20.31
N GLY A 334 -13.92 -16.54 19.51
CA GLY A 334 -13.30 -16.52 18.19
C GLY A 334 -14.11 -15.76 17.14
N MET A 335 -15.45 -15.76 17.23
CA MET A 335 -16.29 -14.89 16.41
C MET A 335 -16.09 -13.41 16.74
N ASP A 336 -15.98 -13.06 18.03
CA ASP A 336 -15.70 -11.71 18.48
C ASP A 336 -14.33 -11.22 18.00
N LEU A 337 -13.31 -12.07 18.06
CA LEU A 337 -12.00 -11.74 17.50
C LEU A 337 -12.06 -11.50 15.99
N HIS A 338 -12.83 -12.30 15.25
CA HIS A 338 -13.04 -12.08 13.83
C HIS A 338 -13.77 -10.77 13.52
N ARG A 339 -14.86 -10.47 14.26
CA ARG A 339 -15.60 -9.20 14.14
C ARG A 339 -14.70 -8.02 14.46
N LEU A 340 -13.82 -8.15 15.46
CA LEU A 340 -12.84 -7.13 15.82
C LEU A 340 -11.85 -6.88 14.67
N PHE A 341 -11.28 -7.92 14.07
CA PHE A 341 -10.37 -7.76 12.92
C PHE A 341 -11.05 -7.16 11.69
N LYS A 342 -12.26 -7.62 11.34
CA LYS A 342 -13.04 -7.03 10.24
C LYS A 342 -13.33 -5.57 10.51
N ARG A 343 -13.80 -5.27 11.71
CA ARG A 343 -14.05 -3.90 12.15
C ARG A 343 -12.79 -3.06 12.02
N THR A 344 -11.63 -3.48 12.52
CA THR A 344 -10.38 -2.73 12.35
C THR A 344 -9.94 -2.61 10.89
N ALA A 345 -10.25 -3.60 10.06
CA ALA A 345 -9.99 -3.56 8.62
C ALA A 345 -10.98 -2.66 7.85
N ASP A 346 -12.18 -2.45 8.36
CA ASP A 346 -13.25 -1.62 7.75
C ASP A 346 -13.27 -0.18 8.32
N GLU A 347 -13.10 -0.05 9.63
CA GLU A 347 -13.12 1.19 10.40
C GLU A 347 -11.79 1.92 10.24
N HIS A 348 -11.80 2.86 9.31
CA HIS A 348 -11.07 4.09 9.49
C HIS A 348 -11.96 5.19 8.96
N GLU A 349 -12.36 6.12 9.82
CA GLU A 349 -13.27 7.27 9.61
C GLU A 349 -12.91 8.19 8.41
N LYS A 350 -11.94 7.81 7.56
CA LYS A 350 -11.33 8.63 6.51
C LYS A 350 -11.04 7.86 5.22
N GLY A 351 -11.71 6.72 5.00
CA GLY A 351 -11.71 6.01 3.69
C GLY A 351 -10.53 5.06 3.43
N ILE A 352 -9.83 4.60 4.49
CA ILE A 352 -8.63 3.76 4.35
C ILE A 352 -8.62 2.65 5.42
N GLY A 353 -9.18 1.49 5.10
CA GLY A 353 -9.37 0.36 6.02
C GLY A 353 -8.09 -0.31 6.52
N ASN A 354 -7.50 0.20 7.60
CA ASN A 354 -6.41 -0.42 8.34
C ASN A 354 -6.30 0.12 9.77
N GLY A 355 -5.71 -0.67 10.69
CA GLY A 355 -5.51 -0.22 12.06
C GLY A 355 -4.81 -1.25 12.94
N PHE A 356 -4.42 -0.81 14.15
CA PHE A 356 -3.92 -1.69 15.20
C PHE A 356 -5.08 -2.21 16.05
N VAL A 357 -4.98 -3.47 16.45
CA VAL A 357 -5.97 -4.18 17.26
C VAL A 357 -5.27 -4.98 18.35
N GLN A 358 -5.76 -4.83 19.57
CA GLN A 358 -5.31 -5.58 20.73
C GLN A 358 -6.27 -6.75 21.02
N TYR A 359 -5.73 -7.94 21.28
CA TYR A 359 -6.53 -9.14 21.56
C TYR A 359 -5.77 -10.14 22.45
N ARG A 360 -6.49 -11.11 23.03
CA ARG A 360 -5.88 -12.21 23.79
C ARG A 360 -5.53 -13.38 22.87
N TRP A 361 -4.40 -14.01 23.13
CA TRP A 361 -3.88 -15.14 22.35
C TRP A 361 -3.10 -16.13 23.22
N ARG A 362 -2.87 -17.34 22.72
CA ARG A 362 -1.92 -18.34 23.24
C ARG A 362 -1.49 -19.26 22.10
N ASN A 363 -0.28 -19.83 22.12
CA ASN A 363 0.16 -20.70 21.02
C ASN A 363 -0.23 -22.17 21.25
N SER A 364 -0.51 -22.56 22.49
CA SER A 364 -0.94 -23.91 22.84
C SER A 364 -1.90 -23.95 24.03
N LEU A 365 -2.54 -25.11 24.23
CA LEU A 365 -3.50 -25.37 25.31
C LEU A 365 -2.87 -25.37 26.71
N ASN A 366 -1.55 -25.48 26.80
CA ASN A 366 -0.79 -25.56 28.04
C ASN A 366 -0.07 -24.24 28.37
N GLU A 367 -0.14 -23.26 27.48
CA GLU A 367 0.40 -21.93 27.70
C GLU A 367 -0.63 -21.00 28.33
N GLU A 368 -0.13 -20.05 29.12
CA GLU A 368 -0.93 -18.93 29.59
C GLU A 368 -1.32 -18.03 28.41
N SER A 369 -2.52 -17.45 28.51
CA SER A 369 -2.92 -16.43 27.54
C SER A 369 -2.13 -15.14 27.76
N TYR A 370 -1.77 -14.49 26.67
CA TYR A 370 -1.09 -13.21 26.66
C TYR A 370 -1.80 -12.24 25.73
N THR A 371 -1.46 -10.96 25.83
CA THR A 371 -2.01 -9.93 24.96
C THR A 371 -1.15 -9.81 23.71
N LYS A 372 -1.78 -9.72 22.54
CA LYS A 372 -1.13 -9.39 21.26
C LYS A 372 -1.68 -8.09 20.71
N ILE A 373 -0.83 -7.38 19.99
CA ILE A 373 -1.22 -6.29 19.10
C ILE A 373 -0.97 -6.78 17.67
N ALA A 374 -1.95 -6.62 16.78
CA ALA A 374 -1.76 -6.82 15.35
C ALA A 374 -2.11 -5.56 14.58
N TYR A 375 -1.44 -5.34 13.47
CA TYR A 375 -1.90 -4.40 12.46
C TYR A 375 -2.63 -5.20 11.38
N VAL A 376 -3.81 -4.72 10.99
CA VAL A 376 -4.69 -5.40 10.04
C VAL A 376 -5.12 -4.40 8.97
N THR A 377 -5.20 -4.85 7.72
CA THR A 377 -5.74 -4.05 6.60
C THR A 377 -6.65 -4.89 5.72
N LYS A 378 -7.63 -4.24 5.12
CA LYS A 378 -8.52 -4.83 4.11
C LYS A 378 -7.86 -4.85 2.73
N PHE A 379 -8.14 -5.90 1.97
CA PHE A 379 -8.03 -5.88 0.51
C PHE A 379 -9.23 -6.60 -0.11
N GLU A 380 -9.56 -6.26 -1.35
CA GLU A 380 -10.65 -6.86 -2.11
C GLU A 380 -10.11 -7.48 -3.40
N PHE A 381 -10.62 -8.65 -3.77
CA PHE A 381 -10.26 -9.30 -5.02
C PHE A 381 -11.45 -10.09 -5.56
N GLY A 382 -11.85 -9.83 -6.81
CA GLY A 382 -12.94 -10.57 -7.46
C GLY A 382 -14.29 -10.47 -6.74
N GLY A 383 -14.57 -9.34 -6.07
CA GLY A 383 -15.78 -9.14 -5.27
C GLY A 383 -15.73 -9.76 -3.86
N GLU A 384 -14.66 -10.47 -3.52
CA GLU A 384 -14.44 -11.03 -2.19
C GLU A 384 -13.57 -10.10 -1.36
N SER A 385 -13.92 -9.95 -0.08
CA SER A 385 -13.14 -9.16 0.89
C SER A 385 -12.27 -10.06 1.77
N TYR A 386 -11.08 -9.58 2.05
CA TYR A 386 -10.07 -10.25 2.86
C TYR A 386 -9.44 -9.24 3.81
N TYR A 387 -8.86 -9.72 4.91
CA TYR A 387 -7.94 -8.93 5.70
C TYR A 387 -6.61 -9.67 5.87
N VAL A 388 -5.53 -8.90 5.79
CA VAL A 388 -4.15 -9.35 6.05
C VAL A 388 -3.61 -8.64 7.27
N GLY A 389 -2.86 -9.35 8.10
CA GLY A 389 -2.28 -8.78 9.29
C GLY A 389 -1.00 -9.48 9.74
N SER A 390 -0.31 -8.83 10.68
CA SER A 390 0.85 -9.34 11.40
C SER A 390 0.82 -8.74 12.80
N GLY A 391 1.43 -9.41 13.79
CA GLY A 391 1.35 -8.96 15.17
C GLY A 391 2.52 -9.38 16.04
N PHE A 392 2.59 -8.75 17.20
CA PHE A 392 3.59 -8.97 18.26
C PHE A 392 2.88 -9.07 19.62
N ARG A 393 3.61 -9.51 20.64
CA ARG A 393 3.10 -9.58 22.02
C ARG A 393 3.14 -8.20 22.66
N PHE A 394 2.06 -7.85 23.34
CA PHE A 394 2.04 -6.70 24.23
C PHE A 394 2.58 -7.12 25.60
N ALA A 395 3.91 -7.12 25.69
CA ALA A 395 4.65 -7.36 26.91
C ALA A 395 5.75 -6.31 26.99
N MET A 396 5.99 -5.77 28.18
CA MET A 396 7.22 -5.01 28.42
C MET A 396 8.39 -5.96 28.21
N ASP A 397 9.46 -5.50 27.58
CA ASP A 397 10.72 -6.21 27.64
C ASP A 397 11.05 -6.37 29.13
N ASP A 398 11.16 -7.61 29.58
CA ASP A 398 11.67 -7.90 30.91
C ASP A 398 13.17 -7.61 30.79
N MET A 399 13.49 -6.31 30.74
CA MET A 399 14.84 -5.76 30.68
C MET A 399 15.48 -6.16 31.98
N GLY A 400 15.89 -7.43 32.05
CA GLY A 400 15.91 -8.19 33.27
C GLY A 400 16.47 -7.36 34.42
N GLU A 401 15.99 -7.66 35.63
CA GLU A 401 16.95 -7.80 36.71
C GLU A 401 18.15 -8.53 36.11
N SER A 402 19.15 -7.77 35.68
CA SER A 402 20.45 -8.30 35.37
C SER A 402 20.81 -8.86 36.71
N SER A 403 20.65 -10.17 36.86
CA SER A 403 21.37 -10.90 37.86
C SER A 403 22.82 -10.57 37.55
N HIS A 404 23.28 -9.46 38.13
CA HIS A 404 24.62 -9.34 38.62
C HIS A 404 24.75 -10.62 39.44
N ASP A 405 25.20 -11.67 38.77
CA ASP A 405 25.99 -12.72 39.37
C ASP A 405 27.09 -11.93 40.05
N GLU A 406 26.84 -11.51 41.29
CA GLU A 406 27.88 -11.28 42.27
C GLU A 406 28.56 -12.63 42.35
N THR A 407 29.52 -12.85 41.46
CA THR A 407 30.55 -13.85 41.66
C THR A 407 31.19 -13.47 42.99
N GLU A 408 30.71 -14.09 44.06
CA GLU A 408 31.41 -14.18 45.32
C GLU A 408 32.80 -14.72 44.98
N GLU A 409 33.75 -13.81 44.89
CA GLU A 409 35.16 -14.10 44.83
C GLU A 409 35.52 -14.73 46.18
N SER A 410 35.34 -16.05 46.28
CA SER A 410 35.76 -16.83 47.43
C SER A 410 37.28 -16.75 47.50
N THR A 411 37.76 -15.79 48.27
CA THR A 411 39.14 -15.68 48.71
C THR A 411 39.45 -16.89 49.59
N ASN A 412 40.05 -17.92 49.00
CA ASN A 412 40.79 -18.92 49.77
C ASN A 412 42.03 -18.22 50.33
N ILE A 413 42.02 -17.96 51.64
CA ILE A 413 43.22 -17.73 52.47
C ILE A 413 43.28 -18.84 53.51
#